data_AF-X1JG17-F1
#
_entry.id   AF-X1JG17-F1
#
_cell.length_a   1.000
_cell.length_b   1.000
_cell.length_c   1.000
_cell.angle_alpha   90.00
_cell.angle_beta   90.00
_cell.angle_gamma   90.00
#
_symmetry.space_group_name_H-M   'P 1'
#
loop_
_entity.id
_entity.type
_entity.pdbx_description
1 polymer ?
#
loop_
_entity_poly.entity_id
_entity_poly.type
_entity_poly.pdbx_seq_one_letter_code
_entity_poly.pdbx_strand_id
1 'polypeptide(L)'
;MGEPQTRELLTGLYKEWRDTPEYLIFEAENQHTGEKKWSAGLMAKRGNSVYRKKLKQRLGFIEELEEVHFFNFKDRSSHHTTRALFVTLTYDDKITNRYEAWEGLKELKIVKRGPNKGREYMAHKKGCLCVSCCFNRYLTNLREKYGSISVIRTWEAFESGYPHCHLVLLFHDHEFETFFYNGAWRVQGKQGGPLEVYGGGFTDVEALASLRGGLRYVTKYLTKIHRVLGASQGGGHQGGGDVEAPIQSFVEASTLGDFTMSLMWLFKKRAYSISGSFIDLIRDLRNSKSSPPRGGGQLDLSGDPIWVWRLRGFYTGELPGVSGVPWSKRLDLKAFRGIKASLGYSEIIKK
;
A
#
# COMPACT_ATOMS: atom_id res chain seq x y z
N MET A 1 12.89 18.59 -4.75
CA MET A 1 11.91 17.47 -4.78
C MET A 1 10.71 17.74 -5.68
N GLY A 2 10.12 18.94 -5.66
CA GLY A 2 9.03 19.36 -6.55
C GLY A 2 9.45 20.28 -7.69
N GLU A 3 10.74 20.64 -7.77
CA GLU A 3 11.29 21.18 -9.01
C GLU A 3 11.29 20.08 -10.08
N PRO A 4 10.94 20.40 -11.34
CA PRO A 4 10.83 19.41 -12.41
C PRO A 4 12.06 18.52 -12.54
N GLN A 5 13.26 19.11 -12.52
CA GLN A 5 14.53 18.39 -12.64
C GLN A 5 14.77 17.41 -11.48
N THR A 6 14.50 17.82 -10.22
CA THR A 6 14.65 16.90 -9.09
C THR A 6 13.64 15.76 -9.17
N ARG A 7 12.40 16.06 -9.58
CA ARG A 7 11.33 15.07 -9.72
C ARG A 7 11.69 14.04 -10.77
N GLU A 8 12.20 14.49 -11.92
CA GLU A 8 12.63 13.62 -13.01
C GLU A 8 13.80 12.74 -12.58
N LEU A 9 14.85 13.31 -11.97
CA LEU A 9 15.98 12.55 -11.45
C LEU A 9 15.55 11.50 -10.43
N LEU A 10 14.75 11.88 -9.43
CA LEU A 10 14.28 10.95 -8.40
C LEU A 10 13.42 9.83 -8.99
N THR A 11 12.54 10.17 -9.93
CA THR A 11 11.69 9.19 -10.62
C THR A 11 12.52 8.26 -11.49
N GLY A 12 13.54 8.78 -12.18
CA GLY A 12 14.49 8.01 -12.98
C GLY A 12 15.27 7.01 -12.15
N LEU A 13 15.90 7.45 -11.06
CA LEU A 13 16.62 6.58 -10.12
C LEU A 13 15.70 5.50 -9.52
N TYR A 14 14.46 5.86 -9.18
CA TYR A 14 13.47 4.88 -8.72
C TYR A 14 13.13 3.86 -9.80
N LYS A 15 12.94 4.28 -11.05
CA LYS A 15 12.62 3.37 -12.18
C LYS A 15 13.78 2.44 -12.46
N GLU A 16 15.00 2.96 -12.52
CA GLU A 16 16.22 2.16 -12.66
C GLU A 16 16.30 1.13 -11.52
N TRP A 17 16.18 1.58 -10.27
CA TRP A 17 16.13 0.68 -9.12
C TRP A 17 15.00 -0.35 -9.23
N ARG A 18 13.80 0.02 -9.69
CA ARG A 18 12.63 -0.88 -9.80
C ARG A 18 12.82 -1.93 -10.89
N ASP A 19 13.41 -1.53 -12.01
CA ASP A 19 13.45 -2.30 -13.26
C ASP A 19 14.71 -3.17 -13.38
N THR A 20 15.79 -2.85 -12.67
CA THR A 20 16.99 -3.71 -12.56
C THR A 20 16.63 -5.11 -12.06
N PRO A 21 16.80 -6.20 -12.81
CA PRO A 21 16.37 -7.51 -12.34
C PRO A 21 17.16 -7.97 -11.09
N GLU A 22 16.45 -8.30 -10.02
CA GLU A 22 17.04 -8.85 -8.80
C GLU A 22 16.28 -10.11 -8.38
N TYR A 23 17.00 -11.19 -8.14
CA TYR A 23 16.47 -12.52 -7.91
C TYR A 23 16.87 -13.05 -6.54
N LEU A 24 15.91 -13.65 -5.84
CA LEU A 24 16.17 -14.56 -4.74
C LEU A 24 16.59 -15.92 -5.30
N ILE A 25 17.75 -16.42 -4.90
CA ILE A 25 18.25 -17.72 -5.34
C ILE A 25 18.01 -18.74 -4.25
N PHE A 26 17.24 -19.76 -4.55
CA PHE A 26 16.86 -20.83 -3.63
C PHE A 26 17.46 -22.17 -4.03
N GLU A 27 17.76 -22.97 -3.02
CA GLU A 27 18.13 -24.39 -3.12
C GLU A 27 17.10 -25.19 -2.33
N ALA A 28 16.59 -26.27 -2.92
CA ALA A 28 15.76 -27.26 -2.25
C ALA A 28 16.52 -28.57 -2.14
N GLU A 29 16.34 -29.26 -1.03
CA GLU A 29 16.82 -30.61 -0.82
C GLU A 29 15.64 -31.52 -0.48
N ASN A 30 15.59 -32.68 -1.13
CA ASN A 30 14.63 -33.72 -0.82
C ASN A 30 15.07 -34.46 0.44
N GLN A 31 14.22 -34.51 1.46
CA GLN A 31 14.57 -35.10 2.76
C GLN A 31 14.80 -36.61 2.71
N HIS A 32 14.23 -37.32 1.74
CA HIS A 32 14.35 -38.78 1.64
C HIS A 32 15.41 -39.22 0.63
N THR A 33 15.57 -38.49 -0.47
CA THR A 33 16.49 -38.88 -1.55
C THR A 33 17.80 -38.09 -1.59
N GLY A 34 17.88 -36.95 -0.87
CA GLY A 34 19.00 -36.01 -0.96
C GLY A 34 19.10 -35.26 -2.29
N GLU A 35 18.15 -35.47 -3.22
CA GLU A 35 18.11 -34.78 -4.51
C GLU A 35 18.02 -33.27 -4.30
N LYS A 36 18.76 -32.50 -5.11
CA LYS A 36 18.80 -31.03 -5.03
C LYS A 36 18.15 -30.37 -6.22
N LYS A 37 17.42 -29.28 -5.97
CA LYS A 37 16.80 -28.42 -6.99
C LYS A 37 17.15 -26.96 -6.71
N TRP A 38 17.29 -26.17 -7.77
CA TRP A 38 17.55 -24.74 -7.64
C TRP A 38 16.45 -23.94 -8.34
N SER A 39 16.17 -22.76 -7.80
CA SER A 39 15.26 -21.82 -8.45
C SER A 39 15.67 -20.38 -8.20
N ALA A 40 15.38 -19.52 -9.16
CA ALA A 40 15.43 -18.08 -9.03
C ALA A 40 14.00 -17.55 -8.96
N GLY A 41 13.73 -16.64 -8.03
CA GLY A 41 12.46 -15.92 -7.93
C GLY A 41 12.69 -14.41 -7.93
N LEU A 42 12.08 -13.70 -8.86
CA LEU A 42 12.22 -12.25 -8.98
C LEU A 42 11.74 -11.56 -7.71
N MET A 43 12.56 -10.66 -7.17
CA MET A 43 12.29 -9.91 -5.96
C MET A 43 11.09 -8.99 -6.16
N ALA A 44 10.25 -8.91 -5.13
CA ALA A 44 9.09 -8.02 -5.12
C ALA A 44 9.53 -6.59 -4.75
N LYS A 45 9.98 -5.83 -5.74
CA LYS A 45 10.29 -4.40 -5.57
C LYS A 45 9.07 -3.54 -5.74
N ARG A 46 8.97 -2.48 -4.93
CA ARG A 46 7.84 -1.55 -4.95
C ARG A 46 7.57 -1.08 -6.38
N GLY A 47 6.35 -1.35 -6.86
CA GLY A 47 5.88 -0.93 -8.18
C GLY A 47 6.25 -1.86 -9.33
N ASN A 48 7.10 -2.88 -9.13
CA ASN A 48 7.36 -3.90 -10.16
C ASN A 48 6.17 -4.87 -10.27
N SER A 49 6.19 -5.69 -11.31
CA SER A 49 5.11 -6.63 -11.66
C SER A 49 4.79 -7.63 -10.54
N VAL A 50 5.81 -8.19 -9.88
CA VAL A 50 5.64 -9.14 -8.77
C VAL A 50 5.00 -8.46 -7.57
N TYR A 51 5.45 -7.26 -7.21
CA TYR A 51 4.85 -6.46 -6.15
C TYR A 51 3.38 -6.16 -6.44
N ARG A 52 3.04 -5.74 -7.67
CA ARG A 52 1.65 -5.44 -8.06
C ARG A 52 0.76 -6.67 -7.95
N LYS A 53 1.22 -7.85 -8.41
CA LYS A 53 0.46 -9.10 -8.25
C LYS A 53 0.23 -9.43 -6.78
N LYS A 54 1.29 -9.40 -5.96
CA LYS A 54 1.18 -9.68 -4.51
C LYS A 54 0.23 -8.70 -3.82
N LEU A 55 0.27 -7.43 -4.20
CA LEU A 55 -0.65 -6.41 -3.70
C LEU A 55 -2.10 -6.72 -4.09
N LYS A 56 -2.36 -7.02 -5.38
CA LYS A 56 -3.69 -7.41 -5.86
C LYS A 56 -4.24 -8.62 -5.12
N GLN A 57 -3.44 -9.66 -4.94
CA GLN A 57 -3.84 -10.85 -4.18
C GLN A 57 -4.20 -10.51 -2.74
N ARG A 58 -3.40 -9.66 -2.09
CA ARG A 58 -3.65 -9.26 -0.70
C ARG A 58 -4.88 -8.36 -0.56
N LEU A 59 -5.22 -7.58 -1.58
CA LEU A 59 -6.41 -6.72 -1.61
C LEU A 59 -7.63 -7.44 -2.21
N GLY A 60 -7.48 -8.69 -2.67
CA GLY A 60 -8.54 -9.44 -3.32
C GLY A 60 -9.78 -9.62 -2.45
N PHE A 61 -9.63 -9.60 -1.12
CA PHE A 61 -10.76 -9.65 -0.20
C PHE A 61 -11.76 -8.51 -0.41
N ILE A 62 -11.36 -7.37 -0.97
CA ILE A 62 -12.25 -6.21 -1.21
C ILE A 62 -13.37 -6.58 -2.20
N GLU A 63 -13.03 -7.38 -3.22
CA GLU A 63 -14.00 -7.86 -4.21
C GLU A 63 -14.94 -8.93 -3.63
N GLU A 64 -14.58 -9.50 -2.47
CA GLU A 64 -15.36 -10.52 -1.76
C GLU A 64 -16.19 -9.93 -0.60
N LEU A 65 -16.05 -8.63 -0.29
CA LEU A 65 -16.77 -7.98 0.82
C LEU A 65 -18.25 -7.79 0.49
N GLU A 66 -19.18 -8.12 1.38
CA GLU A 66 -20.58 -7.79 1.19
C GLU A 66 -20.77 -6.29 0.89
N GLU A 67 -21.63 -5.98 -0.09
CA GLU A 67 -21.87 -4.60 -0.47
C GLU A 67 -22.86 -3.95 0.51
N VAL A 68 -22.30 -3.23 1.48
CA VAL A 68 -23.09 -2.40 2.39
C VAL A 68 -23.34 -1.04 1.74
N HIS A 69 -24.60 -0.79 1.39
CA HIS A 69 -25.10 0.51 0.98
C HIS A 69 -25.60 1.27 2.21
N PHE A 70 -25.11 2.50 2.40
CA PHE A 70 -25.54 3.40 3.46
C PHE A 70 -26.73 4.25 3.02
N PHE A 71 -26.73 4.70 1.76
CA PHE A 71 -27.82 5.46 1.18
C PHE A 71 -27.79 5.38 -0.35
N ASN A 72 -28.91 5.71 -0.99
CA ASN A 72 -28.99 5.76 -2.45
C ASN A 72 -28.39 7.08 -2.97
N PHE A 73 -27.19 7.02 -3.55
CA PHE A 73 -26.50 8.21 -4.04
C PHE A 73 -27.22 8.98 -5.16
N LYS A 74 -28.15 8.33 -5.89
CA LYS A 74 -28.96 8.96 -6.94
C LYS A 74 -30.13 9.74 -6.36
N ASP A 75 -30.55 9.39 -5.15
CA ASP A 75 -31.61 10.08 -4.46
C ASP A 75 -31.07 11.37 -3.83
N ARG A 76 -31.35 12.49 -4.50
CA ARG A 76 -30.99 13.83 -4.01
C ARG A 76 -31.99 14.37 -2.99
N SER A 77 -33.06 13.62 -2.69
CA SER A 77 -34.12 14.04 -1.77
C SER A 77 -33.85 13.51 -0.36
N SER A 78 -33.95 14.42 0.63
CA SER A 78 -33.96 14.16 2.08
C SER A 78 -32.69 13.57 2.77
N HIS A 79 -32.74 13.59 4.11
CA HIS A 79 -31.64 13.40 5.07
C HIS A 79 -31.04 12.00 5.07
N HIS A 80 -30.03 11.78 4.24
CA HIS A 80 -29.26 10.53 4.26
C HIS A 80 -28.21 10.54 5.36
N THR A 81 -27.97 9.39 5.98
CA THR A 81 -26.85 9.20 6.92
C THR A 81 -25.80 8.25 6.35
N THR A 82 -24.57 8.38 6.83
CA THR A 82 -23.52 7.40 6.60
C THR A 82 -22.61 7.28 7.79
N ARG A 83 -22.07 6.08 8.02
CA ARG A 83 -20.98 5.84 8.96
C ARG A 83 -19.63 5.63 8.27
N ALA A 84 -19.56 5.82 6.95
CA ALA A 84 -18.34 5.66 6.18
C ALA A 84 -17.97 6.95 5.45
N LEU A 85 -16.73 7.38 5.61
CA LEU A 85 -16.20 8.61 5.03
C LEU A 85 -14.98 8.34 4.17
N PHE A 86 -14.88 9.05 3.05
CA PHE A 86 -13.63 9.22 2.32
C PHE A 86 -13.01 10.55 2.75
N VAL A 87 -11.77 10.52 3.23
CA VAL A 87 -11.09 11.71 3.73
C VAL A 87 -9.77 11.89 3.01
N THR A 88 -9.56 13.07 2.44
CA THR A 88 -8.27 13.52 1.91
C THR A 88 -7.64 14.51 2.87
N LEU A 89 -6.41 14.22 3.30
CA LEU A 89 -5.60 15.13 4.11
C LEU A 89 -4.49 15.68 3.22
N THR A 90 -4.54 16.98 2.97
CA THR A 90 -3.58 17.74 2.17
C THR A 90 -2.61 18.43 3.11
N TYR A 91 -1.33 18.12 3.00
CA TYR A 91 -0.32 18.70 3.88
C TYR A 91 -0.04 20.16 3.50
N ASP A 92 0.01 21.04 4.50
CA ASP A 92 0.30 22.46 4.31
C ASP A 92 1.82 22.67 4.16
N ASP A 93 2.22 23.20 3.00
CA ASP A 93 3.61 23.42 2.64
C ASP A 93 4.29 24.54 3.45
N LYS A 94 3.50 25.35 4.16
CA LYS A 94 3.99 26.41 5.05
C LYS A 94 4.47 25.88 6.39
N ILE A 95 4.13 24.64 6.77
CA ILE A 95 4.47 24.08 8.08
C ILE A 95 5.96 23.73 8.17
N THR A 96 6.48 23.02 7.17
CA THR A 96 7.90 22.63 7.11
C THR A 96 8.29 22.30 5.66
N ASN A 97 9.58 22.09 5.42
CA ASN A 97 10.09 21.67 4.13
C ASN A 97 9.64 20.24 3.78
N ARG A 98 9.67 19.91 2.49
CA ARG A 98 9.24 18.59 1.95
C ARG A 98 9.93 17.40 2.61
N TYR A 99 11.23 17.50 2.93
CA TYR A 99 11.97 16.39 3.52
C TYR A 99 11.42 16.06 4.91
N GLU A 100 11.23 17.08 5.75
CA GLU A 100 10.64 16.94 7.07
C GLU A 100 9.16 16.56 7.03
N ALA A 101 8.40 17.03 6.04
CA ALA A 101 7.00 16.64 5.84
C ALA A 101 6.86 15.12 5.67
N TRP A 102 7.75 14.50 4.90
CA TRP A 102 7.79 13.05 4.70
C TRP A 102 8.48 12.30 5.85
N GLU A 103 9.75 12.59 6.12
CA GLU A 103 10.58 11.82 7.06
C GLU A 103 10.23 12.14 8.52
N GLY A 104 10.08 13.43 8.81
CA GLY A 104 9.96 13.98 10.16
C GLY A 104 11.29 14.10 10.89
N LEU A 105 11.31 14.98 11.89
CA LEU A 105 12.46 15.16 12.75
C LEU A 105 12.63 13.96 13.68
N LYS A 106 13.83 13.38 13.69
CA LYS A 106 14.15 12.18 14.47
C LYS A 106 15.08 12.48 15.63
N GLU A 107 15.01 11.64 16.65
CA GLU A 107 15.93 11.56 17.77
C GLU A 107 16.27 10.10 18.07
N LEU A 108 17.51 9.87 18.49
CA LEU A 108 17.95 8.55 18.91
C LEU A 108 17.28 8.20 20.24
N LYS A 109 16.69 7.00 20.33
CA LYS A 109 16.12 6.46 21.55
C LYS A 109 16.63 5.06 21.79
N ILE A 110 16.66 4.67 23.07
CA ILE A 110 17.01 3.32 23.50
C ILE A 110 15.72 2.58 23.86
N VAL A 111 15.59 1.35 23.39
CA VAL A 111 14.49 0.46 23.75
C VAL A 111 14.59 0.14 25.25
N LYS A 112 13.54 0.51 26.00
CA LYS A 112 13.53 0.37 27.47
C LYS A 112 13.07 -0.99 27.97
N ARG A 113 12.33 -1.76 27.16
CA ARG A 113 11.64 -3.00 27.58
C ARG A 113 11.62 -4.04 26.46
N GLY A 114 11.43 -5.31 26.83
CA GLY A 114 11.27 -6.43 25.91
C GLY A 114 12.59 -7.02 25.40
N PRO A 115 12.54 -7.98 24.46
CA PRO A 115 13.70 -8.75 23.99
C PRO A 115 14.76 -7.91 23.27
N ASN A 116 14.43 -6.67 22.91
CA ASN A 116 15.33 -5.73 22.24
C ASN A 116 15.86 -4.63 23.18
N LYS A 117 15.72 -4.78 24.51
CA LYS A 117 16.19 -3.77 25.48
C LYS A 117 17.66 -3.39 25.23
N GLY A 118 17.97 -2.10 25.30
CA GLY A 118 19.31 -1.57 25.06
C GLY A 118 19.63 -1.29 23.59
N ARG A 119 18.83 -1.77 22.63
CA ARG A 119 19.00 -1.40 21.22
C ARG A 119 18.61 0.05 20.97
N GLU A 120 19.39 0.71 20.14
CA GLU A 120 19.12 2.06 19.66
C GLU A 120 18.16 2.04 18.46
N TYR A 121 17.31 3.06 18.36
CA TYR A 121 16.45 3.29 17.21
C TYR A 121 16.13 4.78 17.02
N MET A 122 15.86 5.18 15.78
CA MET A 122 15.45 6.55 15.46
C MET A 122 13.95 6.71 15.66
N ALA A 123 13.55 7.46 16.68
CA ALA A 123 12.17 7.82 16.96
C ALA A 123 11.85 9.22 16.41
N HIS A 124 10.58 9.52 16.19
CA HIS A 124 10.18 10.90 15.91
C HIS A 124 10.30 11.74 17.19
N LYS A 125 10.80 12.97 17.06
CA LYS A 125 10.82 13.95 18.15
C LYS A 125 9.40 14.23 18.64
N LYS A 126 9.27 14.51 19.94
CA LYS A 126 8.01 15.02 20.49
C LYS A 126 7.60 16.30 19.73
N GLY A 127 6.33 16.41 19.35
CA GLY A 127 5.84 17.56 18.58
C GLY A 127 6.14 17.51 17.07
N CYS A 128 6.73 16.44 16.54
CA CYS A 128 7.00 16.31 15.11
C CYS A 128 5.74 16.57 14.26
N LEU A 129 5.91 17.40 13.24
CA LEU A 129 4.83 17.84 12.34
C LEU A 129 4.83 17.10 10.99
N CYS A 130 5.60 16.03 10.84
CA CYS A 130 5.53 15.23 9.61
C CYS A 130 4.14 14.63 9.39
N VAL A 131 3.85 14.28 8.14
CA VAL A 131 2.55 13.75 7.72
C VAL A 131 2.09 12.54 8.56
N SER A 132 3.02 11.67 8.96
CA SER A 132 2.70 10.49 9.78
C SER A 132 2.28 10.87 11.20
N CYS A 133 2.94 11.87 11.80
CA CYS A 133 2.58 12.34 13.14
C CYS A 133 1.27 13.14 13.13
N CYS A 134 1.06 14.00 12.13
CA CYS A 134 -0.20 14.72 11.96
C CYS A 134 -1.36 13.75 11.73
N PHE A 135 -1.20 12.74 10.86
CA PHE A 135 -2.21 11.71 10.63
C PHE A 135 -2.56 10.94 11.91
N ASN A 136 -1.55 10.54 12.69
CA ASN A 136 -1.80 9.80 13.93
C ASN A 136 -2.57 10.65 14.95
N ARG A 137 -2.22 11.94 15.11
CA ARG A 137 -2.97 12.85 15.99
C ARG A 137 -4.40 13.04 15.51
N TYR A 138 -4.60 13.27 14.21
CA TYR A 138 -5.92 13.39 13.61
C TYR A 138 -6.79 12.16 13.89
N LEU A 139 -6.26 10.96 13.63
CA LEU A 139 -6.99 9.72 13.90
C LEU A 139 -7.28 9.51 15.40
N THR A 140 -6.36 9.89 16.29
CA THR A 140 -6.59 9.86 17.74
C THR A 140 -7.75 10.78 18.12
N ASN A 141 -7.73 12.04 17.66
CA ASN A 141 -8.80 13.00 17.96
C ASN A 141 -10.16 12.51 17.45
N LEU A 142 -10.20 11.89 16.25
CA LEU A 142 -11.43 11.30 15.74
C LEU A 142 -11.93 10.16 16.62
N ARG A 143 -11.04 9.29 17.11
CA ARG A 143 -11.42 8.17 17.99
C ARG A 143 -11.89 8.63 19.36
N GLU A 144 -11.27 9.66 19.91
CA GLU A 144 -11.70 10.27 21.16
C GLU A 144 -13.11 10.86 21.03
N LYS A 145 -13.45 11.45 19.87
CA LYS A 145 -14.77 12.04 19.64
C LYS A 145 -15.85 11.03 19.27
N TYR A 146 -15.54 10.10 18.38
CA TYR A 146 -16.53 9.27 17.67
C TYR A 146 -16.41 7.77 17.99
N GLY A 147 -15.54 7.40 18.92
CA GLY A 147 -15.38 6.01 19.35
C GLY A 147 -14.54 5.18 18.37
N SER A 148 -14.96 3.94 18.15
CA SER A 148 -14.20 2.95 17.40
C SER A 148 -14.23 3.25 15.90
N ILE A 149 -13.04 3.36 15.30
CA ILE A 149 -12.88 3.67 13.87
C ILE A 149 -11.96 2.65 13.20
N SER A 150 -12.49 2.01 12.16
CA SER A 150 -11.68 1.23 11.22
C SER A 150 -11.17 2.13 10.10
N VAL A 151 -9.91 1.96 9.72
CA VAL A 151 -9.24 2.86 8.77
C VAL A 151 -8.46 2.10 7.73
N ILE A 152 -8.62 2.51 6.47
CA ILE A 152 -7.66 2.25 5.40
C ILE A 152 -7.04 3.58 5.01
N ARG A 153 -5.71 3.61 4.89
CA ARG A 153 -4.94 4.81 4.56
C ARG A 153 -3.96 4.52 3.44
N THR A 154 -3.79 5.48 2.54
CA THR A 154 -2.72 5.51 1.53
C THR A 154 -1.96 6.83 1.54
N TRP A 155 -0.68 6.79 1.14
CA TRP A 155 0.11 8.01 0.94
C TRP A 155 0.18 8.34 -0.56
N GLU A 156 0.01 9.61 -0.86
CA GLU A 156 0.21 10.19 -2.19
C GLU A 156 1.17 11.37 -2.13
N ALA A 157 1.78 11.73 -3.26
CA ALA A 157 2.54 12.96 -3.39
C ALA A 157 1.74 13.92 -4.25
N PHE A 158 1.60 15.15 -3.78
CA PHE A 158 1.07 16.22 -4.60
C PHE A 158 2.05 16.59 -5.71
N GLU A 159 1.60 17.39 -6.66
CA GLU A 159 2.46 17.91 -7.74
C GLU A 159 3.68 18.66 -7.20
N SER A 160 3.51 19.37 -6.08
CA SER A 160 4.58 20.07 -5.35
C SER A 160 5.59 19.14 -4.64
N GLY A 161 5.28 17.85 -4.55
CA GLY A 161 6.06 16.83 -3.84
C GLY A 161 5.78 16.73 -2.34
N TYR A 162 4.84 17.51 -1.81
CA TYR A 162 4.36 17.37 -0.44
C TYR A 162 3.44 16.15 -0.29
N PRO A 163 3.39 15.53 0.91
CA PRO A 163 2.61 14.33 1.14
C PRO A 163 1.11 14.61 1.22
N HIS A 164 0.31 13.75 0.61
CA HIS A 164 -1.14 13.68 0.71
C HIS A 164 -1.53 12.34 1.33
N CYS A 165 -2.68 12.31 1.99
CA CYS A 165 -3.20 11.12 2.63
C CYS A 165 -4.64 10.87 2.19
N HIS A 166 -4.93 9.73 1.59
CA HIS A 166 -6.32 9.32 1.30
C HIS A 166 -6.75 8.22 2.26
N LEU A 167 -7.92 8.40 2.85
CA LEU A 167 -8.49 7.55 3.90
C LEU A 167 -9.87 7.06 3.52
N VAL A 168 -10.16 5.81 3.89
CA VAL A 168 -11.53 5.36 4.14
C VAL A 168 -11.65 5.11 5.63
N LEU A 169 -12.60 5.79 6.26
CA LEU A 169 -12.91 5.66 7.67
C LEU A 169 -14.30 5.02 7.79
N LEU A 170 -14.41 3.97 8.60
CA LEU A 170 -15.66 3.36 9.00
C LEU A 170 -15.82 3.56 10.50
N PHE A 171 -16.83 4.33 10.88
CA PHE A 171 -17.20 4.62 12.25
C PHE A 171 -18.17 3.54 12.73
N HIS A 172 -17.91 2.97 13.90
CA HIS A 172 -18.74 1.88 14.44
C HIS A 172 -19.83 2.39 15.37
N ASP A 173 -19.56 3.52 16.03
CA ASP A 173 -20.40 4.06 17.10
C ASP A 173 -21.02 5.43 16.73
N HIS A 174 -20.92 5.84 15.46
CA HIS A 174 -21.39 7.14 15.00
C HIS A 174 -21.83 7.15 13.53
N GLU A 175 -22.86 7.94 13.23
CA GLU A 175 -23.33 8.23 11.88
C GLU A 175 -23.35 9.73 11.63
N PHE A 176 -23.15 10.13 10.38
CA PHE A 176 -23.14 11.51 9.94
C PHE A 176 -24.31 11.77 9.01
N GLU A 177 -25.03 12.86 9.25
CA GLU A 177 -25.95 13.40 8.26
C GLU A 177 -25.18 13.91 7.03
N THR A 178 -25.74 13.65 5.86
CA THR A 178 -25.11 13.96 4.58
C THR A 178 -25.93 14.96 3.78
N PHE A 179 -25.26 15.69 2.90
CA PHE A 179 -25.89 16.59 1.95
C PHE A 179 -25.09 16.63 0.66
N PHE A 180 -25.75 16.93 -0.46
CA PHE A 180 -25.06 17.04 -1.74
C PHE A 180 -24.57 18.46 -1.98
N TYR A 181 -23.27 18.61 -2.26
CA TYR A 181 -22.67 19.92 -2.53
C TYR A 181 -21.49 19.80 -3.49
N ASN A 182 -21.49 20.68 -4.51
CA ASN A 182 -20.44 20.78 -5.53
C ASN A 182 -20.04 19.42 -6.14
N GLY A 183 -21.03 18.63 -6.57
CA GLY A 183 -20.80 17.36 -7.25
C GLY A 183 -20.47 16.17 -6.33
N ALA A 184 -20.39 16.35 -5.01
CA ALA A 184 -20.06 15.30 -4.06
C ALA A 184 -21.03 15.25 -2.87
N TRP A 185 -21.21 14.06 -2.29
CA TRP A 185 -21.89 13.90 -1.01
C TRP A 185 -20.94 14.31 0.12
N ARG A 186 -21.38 15.24 0.96
CA ARG A 186 -20.63 15.83 2.09
C ARG A 186 -21.30 15.45 3.40
N VAL A 187 -20.61 15.71 4.51
CA VAL A 187 -21.16 15.50 5.86
C VAL A 187 -21.37 16.81 6.58
N GLN A 188 -22.45 16.88 7.35
CA GLN A 188 -22.70 17.97 8.28
C GLN A 188 -21.71 17.93 9.45
N GLY A 189 -21.54 19.08 10.12
CA GLY A 189 -20.71 19.17 11.33
C GLY A 189 -19.19 19.05 11.11
N LYS A 190 -18.72 19.17 9.86
CA LYS A 190 -17.28 19.26 9.57
C LYS A 190 -16.66 20.53 10.18
N GLN A 191 -17.28 21.69 9.93
CA GLN A 191 -16.73 23.00 10.28
C GLN A 191 -16.56 23.16 11.79
N GLY A 192 -15.36 23.54 12.23
CA GLY A 192 -14.98 23.69 13.64
C GLY A 192 -14.90 22.36 14.41
N GLY A 193 -15.21 21.23 13.76
CA GLY A 193 -15.26 19.91 14.38
C GLY A 193 -13.99 19.08 14.19
N PRO A 194 -13.86 17.94 14.88
CA PRO A 194 -12.67 17.07 14.78
C PRO A 194 -12.38 16.54 13.37
N LEU A 195 -13.39 16.48 12.50
CA LEU A 195 -13.21 16.14 11.08
C LEU A 195 -12.37 17.16 10.32
N GLU A 196 -12.38 18.44 10.72
CA GLU A 196 -11.62 19.51 10.08
C GLU A 196 -10.19 19.64 10.62
N VAL A 197 -9.98 19.34 11.90
CA VAL A 197 -8.74 19.66 12.63
C VAL A 197 -7.64 18.60 12.40
N TYR A 198 -7.01 18.62 11.22
CA TYR A 198 -5.85 17.78 10.89
C TYR A 198 -4.56 18.27 11.57
N GLY A 199 -4.42 19.58 11.81
CA GLY A 199 -3.22 20.20 12.39
C GLY A 199 -1.95 20.09 11.52
N GLY A 200 -2.04 19.45 10.36
CA GLY A 200 -0.98 19.34 9.36
C GLY A 200 -1.33 19.95 8.01
N GLY A 201 -2.48 20.63 7.91
CA GLY A 201 -3.01 21.22 6.69
C GLY A 201 -4.52 21.04 6.57
N PHE A 202 -4.99 20.80 5.35
CA PHE A 202 -6.40 20.84 4.99
C PHE A 202 -7.03 19.44 4.97
N THR A 203 -8.31 19.40 5.28
CA THR A 203 -9.14 18.19 5.20
C THR A 203 -10.20 18.37 4.13
N ASP A 204 -10.38 17.35 3.32
CA ASP A 204 -11.56 17.19 2.48
C ASP A 204 -12.29 15.91 2.88
N VAL A 205 -13.61 15.99 3.05
CA VAL A 205 -14.43 14.91 3.60
C VAL A 205 -15.62 14.70 2.68
N GLU A 206 -15.74 13.48 2.19
CA GLU A 206 -16.85 13.01 1.37
C GLU A 206 -17.57 11.86 2.10
N ALA A 207 -18.89 11.88 2.03
CA ALA A 207 -19.74 10.80 2.52
C ALA A 207 -19.72 9.63 1.52
N LEU A 208 -19.47 8.42 2.02
CA LEU A 208 -19.54 7.21 1.18
C LEU A 208 -20.96 6.65 1.19
N ALA A 209 -21.51 6.46 0.00
CA ALA A 209 -22.78 5.78 -0.21
C ALA A 209 -22.67 4.26 -0.06
N SER A 210 -21.49 3.68 -0.33
CA SER A 210 -21.24 2.26 -0.10
C SER A 210 -19.81 2.00 0.36
N LEU A 211 -19.65 0.97 1.20
CA LEU A 211 -18.34 0.62 1.77
C LEU A 211 -17.41 0.05 0.70
N ARG A 212 -17.91 -0.91 -0.10
CA ARG A 212 -17.13 -1.54 -1.19
C ARG A 212 -16.70 -0.51 -2.23
N GLY A 213 -17.55 0.45 -2.57
CA GLY A 213 -17.24 1.55 -3.49
C GLY A 213 -16.07 2.40 -3.00
N GLY A 214 -16.10 2.85 -1.73
CA GLY A 214 -15.00 3.61 -1.13
C GLY A 214 -13.69 2.82 -1.07
N LEU A 215 -13.75 1.53 -0.77
CA LEU A 215 -12.57 0.66 -0.73
C LEU A 215 -11.93 0.44 -2.10
N ARG A 216 -12.75 0.26 -3.15
CA ARG A 216 -12.28 0.22 -4.53
C ARG A 216 -11.62 1.53 -4.93
N TYR A 217 -12.18 2.66 -4.51
CA TYR A 217 -11.59 3.97 -4.75
C TYR A 217 -10.18 4.09 -4.14
N VAL A 218 -9.98 3.66 -2.90
CA VAL A 218 -8.63 3.62 -2.29
C VAL A 218 -7.68 2.66 -3.02
N THR A 219 -8.21 1.54 -3.53
CA THR A 219 -7.41 0.56 -4.29
C THR A 219 -6.84 1.15 -5.59
N LYS A 220 -7.51 2.14 -6.19
CA LYS A 220 -6.97 2.94 -7.31
C LYS A 220 -5.65 3.61 -6.92
N TYR A 221 -5.60 4.29 -5.77
CA TYR A 221 -4.38 4.94 -5.25
C TYR A 221 -3.30 3.96 -4.80
N LEU A 222 -3.69 2.77 -4.33
CA LEU A 222 -2.76 1.70 -3.97
C LEU A 222 -2.03 1.13 -5.18
N THR A 223 -2.77 0.95 -6.26
CA THR A 223 -2.24 0.32 -7.47
C THR A 223 -1.54 1.33 -8.36
N LYS A 224 -1.93 2.62 -8.32
CA LYS A 224 -1.38 3.72 -9.14
C LYS A 224 -1.35 3.39 -10.63
N ILE A 225 -2.32 2.58 -11.02
CA ILE A 225 -2.62 2.23 -12.39
C ILE A 225 -3.67 3.26 -12.80
N HIS A 226 -3.22 4.36 -13.40
CA HIS A 226 -4.15 5.27 -14.08
C HIS A 226 -4.41 4.69 -15.47
N ARG A 227 -5.68 4.66 -15.87
CA ARG A 227 -6.10 4.38 -17.25
C ARG A 227 -5.35 5.30 -18.20
N VAL A 228 -4.91 4.79 -19.35
CA VAL A 228 -4.40 5.61 -20.47
C VAL A 228 -5.14 5.22 -21.76
N LEU A 229 -5.73 6.27 -22.36
CA LEU A 229 -6.25 6.50 -23.71
C LEU A 229 -7.46 5.70 -24.22
N GLY A 230 -8.53 6.45 -24.55
CA GLY A 230 -9.63 5.95 -25.38
C GLY A 230 -11.05 6.45 -25.08
N ALA A 231 -11.28 7.67 -24.58
CA ALA A 231 -12.55 8.37 -24.76
C ALA A 231 -12.41 9.87 -24.41
N SER A 232 -12.73 10.70 -25.41
CA SER A 232 -13.09 12.13 -25.42
C SER A 232 -12.85 13.02 -24.20
N GLN A 233 -12.27 14.19 -24.52
CA GLN A 233 -12.14 15.39 -23.70
C GLN A 233 -13.38 15.73 -22.85
N GLY A 234 -13.11 16.09 -21.59
CA GLY A 234 -14.05 16.74 -20.68
C GLY A 234 -13.31 17.03 -19.37
N GLY A 235 -12.82 18.26 -19.21
CA GLY A 235 -12.08 18.69 -18.03
C GLY A 235 -12.93 18.78 -16.77
N GLY A 236 -12.25 18.81 -15.62
CA GLY A 236 -12.84 19.10 -14.32
C GLY A 236 -12.62 17.99 -13.30
N HIS A 237 -12.04 18.35 -12.16
CA HIS A 237 -12.25 17.61 -10.92
C HIS A 237 -13.75 17.39 -10.72
N GLN A 238 -14.22 16.15 -10.83
CA GLN A 238 -15.54 15.74 -10.35
C GLN A 238 -15.35 14.56 -9.39
N GLY A 239 -15.98 14.72 -8.23
CA GLY A 239 -15.86 13.87 -7.05
C GLY A 239 -16.35 12.45 -7.27
N GLY A 240 -16.22 11.65 -6.22
CA GLY A 240 -16.65 10.26 -6.17
C GLY A 240 -18.14 10.09 -6.42
N GLY A 241 -18.50 10.00 -7.69
CA GLY A 241 -19.73 9.40 -8.19
C GLY A 241 -19.35 8.47 -9.32
N ASP A 242 -19.87 7.26 -9.30
CA ASP A 242 -19.74 6.23 -10.35
C ASP A 242 -18.47 5.38 -10.32
N VAL A 243 -18.57 4.16 -9.78
CA VAL A 243 -17.67 3.07 -10.21
C VAL A 243 -18.42 1.74 -10.31
N GLU A 244 -19.31 1.61 -11.29
CA GLU A 244 -19.32 0.38 -12.08
C GLU A 244 -18.22 0.48 -13.13
N ALA A 245 -17.13 -0.27 -12.96
CA ALA A 245 -16.11 -0.41 -13.98
C ALA A 245 -15.79 -1.90 -14.20
N PRO A 246 -15.94 -2.41 -15.44
CA PRO A 246 -15.57 -3.77 -15.80
C PRO A 246 -14.06 -3.98 -15.66
N ILE A 247 -13.68 -5.20 -15.27
CA ILE A 247 -12.31 -5.66 -15.15
C ILE A 247 -11.73 -5.87 -16.56
N GLN A 248 -10.86 -4.98 -17.04
CA GLN A 248 -9.99 -5.33 -18.18
C GLN A 248 -8.68 -4.51 -18.26
N SER A 249 -7.58 -5.25 -18.42
CA SER A 249 -6.22 -4.90 -18.92
C SER A 249 -5.35 -3.84 -18.21
N PHE A 250 -4.07 -4.21 -18.03
CA PHE A 250 -3.01 -3.49 -17.34
C PHE A 250 -2.21 -2.60 -18.31
N VAL A 251 -2.10 -1.30 -18.02
CA VAL A 251 -1.16 -0.35 -18.67
C VAL A 251 -0.56 0.60 -17.61
N GLU A 252 0.54 1.24 -17.98
CA GLU A 252 1.61 1.92 -17.25
C GLU A 252 1.25 2.83 -16.05
N ALA A 253 2.21 2.98 -15.14
CA ALA A 253 2.13 3.96 -14.05
C ALA A 253 2.14 5.37 -14.65
N SER A 254 1.21 6.23 -14.24
CA SER A 254 1.26 7.65 -14.61
C SER A 254 2.54 8.29 -14.05
N THR A 255 2.98 9.38 -14.67
CA THR A 255 4.14 10.19 -14.20
C THR A 255 3.98 10.66 -12.75
N LEU A 256 2.75 10.87 -12.27
CA LEU A 256 2.45 11.18 -10.87
C LEU A 256 2.50 9.93 -9.97
N GLY A 257 2.02 8.79 -10.47
CA GLY A 257 2.06 7.52 -9.77
C GLY A 257 3.50 7.08 -9.46
N ASP A 258 4.36 7.12 -10.48
CA ASP A 258 5.80 6.82 -10.34
C ASP A 258 6.50 7.82 -9.41
N PHE A 259 6.19 9.11 -9.51
CA PHE A 259 6.75 10.11 -8.60
C PHE A 259 6.38 9.82 -7.14
N THR A 260 5.11 9.53 -6.87
CA THR A 260 4.69 9.14 -5.52
C THR A 260 5.38 7.84 -5.06
N MET A 261 5.54 6.85 -5.95
CA MET A 261 6.25 5.62 -5.60
C MET A 261 7.73 5.87 -5.28
N SER A 262 8.37 6.78 -6.01
CA SER A 262 9.74 7.21 -5.77
C SER A 262 9.92 7.88 -4.41
N LEU A 263 9.00 8.76 -4.00
CA LEU A 263 9.04 9.40 -2.68
C LEU A 263 8.82 8.38 -1.55
N MET A 264 7.85 7.47 -1.70
CA MET A 264 7.66 6.41 -0.70
C MET A 264 8.82 5.41 -0.66
N TRP A 265 9.53 5.21 -1.77
CA TRP A 265 10.75 4.41 -1.82
C TRP A 265 11.87 5.13 -1.06
N LEU A 266 12.13 6.40 -1.38
CA LEU A 266 13.15 7.24 -0.74
C LEU A 266 12.96 7.32 0.78
N PHE A 267 11.74 7.65 1.24
CA PHE A 267 11.40 7.80 2.66
C PHE A 267 10.98 6.50 3.34
N LYS A 268 11.15 5.35 2.67
CA LYS A 268 10.80 4.01 3.17
C LYS A 268 9.37 3.91 3.74
N LYS A 269 8.43 4.70 3.21
CA LYS A 269 7.04 4.75 3.69
C LYS A 269 6.25 3.55 3.20
N ARG A 270 5.51 2.91 4.09
CA ARG A 270 4.54 1.88 3.69
C ARG A 270 3.42 2.54 2.88
N ALA A 271 3.20 2.05 1.65
CA ALA A 271 2.20 2.63 0.75
C ALA A 271 0.82 2.76 1.39
N TYR A 272 0.46 1.79 2.22
CA TYR A 272 -0.85 1.75 2.87
C TYR A 272 -0.86 1.06 4.22
N SER A 273 -1.96 1.25 4.95
CA SER A 273 -2.26 0.55 6.18
C SER A 273 -3.76 0.30 6.28
N ILE A 274 -4.12 -0.83 6.85
CA ILE A 274 -5.49 -1.25 7.12
C ILE A 274 -5.53 -1.58 8.62
N SER A 275 -6.51 -1.07 9.36
CA SER A 275 -6.66 -1.40 10.78
C SER A 275 -7.04 -2.87 10.97
N GLY A 276 -6.58 -3.49 12.06
CA GLY A 276 -6.92 -4.88 12.41
C GLY A 276 -8.43 -5.08 12.49
N SER A 277 -9.15 -4.14 13.11
CA SER A 277 -10.62 -4.13 13.16
C SER A 277 -11.30 -4.18 11.79
N PHE A 278 -10.67 -3.62 10.75
CA PHE A 278 -11.19 -3.73 9.38
C PHE A 278 -11.06 -5.17 8.90
N ILE A 279 -9.92 -5.81 9.16
CA ILE A 279 -9.61 -7.21 8.83
C ILE A 279 -10.48 -8.18 9.64
N ASP A 280 -10.77 -7.86 10.89
CA ASP A 280 -11.63 -8.67 11.76
C ASP A 280 -13.09 -8.50 11.37
N LEU A 281 -13.58 -7.29 11.06
CA LEU A 281 -14.90 -7.10 10.43
C LEU A 281 -15.02 -7.89 9.10
N ILE A 282 -13.95 -7.93 8.30
CA ILE A 282 -13.87 -8.76 7.08
C ILE A 282 -13.92 -10.26 7.40
N ARG A 283 -13.40 -10.70 8.56
CA ARG A 283 -13.40 -12.10 9.00
C ARG A 283 -14.71 -12.50 9.67
N ASP A 284 -15.31 -11.60 10.43
CA ASP A 284 -16.55 -11.82 11.18
C ASP A 284 -17.78 -11.76 10.25
N LEU A 285 -17.72 -10.95 9.19
CA LEU A 285 -18.66 -11.03 8.05
C LEU A 285 -18.42 -12.28 7.16
N ARG A 286 -17.34 -13.04 7.39
CA ARG A 286 -17.08 -14.33 6.74
C ARG A 286 -17.41 -15.48 7.70
N ASN A 287 -18.69 -15.87 7.72
CA ASN A 287 -19.03 -17.22 8.13
C ASN A 287 -18.50 -18.23 7.09
N SER A 288 -17.59 -19.11 7.53
CA SER A 288 -17.13 -20.34 6.87
C SER A 288 -16.44 -20.20 5.51
N LYS A 289 -15.10 -20.03 5.51
CA LYS A 289 -14.14 -20.60 4.53
C LYS A 289 -12.71 -20.08 4.80
N SER A 290 -12.27 -20.16 6.05
CA SER A 290 -10.83 -20.16 6.34
C SER A 290 -10.26 -21.52 5.98
N SER A 291 -10.15 -21.83 4.68
CA SER A 291 -9.19 -22.85 4.31
C SER A 291 -7.82 -22.32 4.74
N PRO A 292 -7.04 -23.06 5.57
CA PRO A 292 -5.68 -22.69 5.85
C PRO A 292 -4.92 -22.55 4.52
N PRO A 293 -3.84 -21.75 4.46
CA PRO A 293 -3.07 -21.65 3.25
C PRO A 293 -2.64 -23.07 2.88
N ARG A 294 -3.15 -23.61 1.77
CA ARG A 294 -2.63 -24.83 1.19
C ARG A 294 -1.17 -24.53 0.83
N GLY A 295 -0.25 -24.86 1.73
CA GLY A 295 1.17 -24.90 1.43
C GLY A 295 1.33 -25.89 0.30
N GLY A 296 1.44 -25.40 -0.93
CA GLY A 296 1.53 -26.22 -2.14
C GLY A 296 2.88 -26.91 -2.26
N GLY A 297 3.15 -27.83 -1.33
CA GLY A 297 4.31 -28.71 -1.34
C GLY A 297 3.86 -30.15 -1.13
N GLN A 298 4.61 -31.09 -1.70
CA GLN A 298 4.40 -32.50 -1.42
C GLN A 298 4.78 -32.76 0.04
N LEU A 299 3.85 -33.34 0.80
CA LEU A 299 4.07 -33.79 2.17
C LEU A 299 4.29 -35.30 2.15
N ASP A 300 5.03 -35.81 3.11
CA ASP A 300 5.07 -37.25 3.39
C ASP A 300 3.84 -37.70 4.19
N LEU A 301 3.80 -38.97 4.58
CA LEU A 301 2.70 -39.54 5.36
C LEU A 301 2.63 -39.01 6.80
N SER A 302 3.70 -38.41 7.31
CA SER A 302 3.76 -37.75 8.62
C SER A 302 3.33 -36.27 8.55
N GLY A 303 3.08 -35.75 7.35
CA GLY A 303 2.74 -34.35 7.12
C GLY A 303 3.96 -33.43 7.01
N ASP A 304 5.17 -33.99 6.94
CA ASP A 304 6.40 -33.22 6.81
C ASP A 304 6.68 -32.87 5.34
N PRO A 305 7.25 -31.68 5.06
CA PRO A 305 7.55 -31.26 3.70
C PRO A 305 8.71 -32.06 3.10
N ILE A 306 8.44 -32.78 2.01
CA ILE A 306 9.46 -33.58 1.29
C ILE A 306 10.61 -32.70 0.77
N TRP A 307 10.30 -31.48 0.33
CA TRP A 307 11.27 -30.53 -0.21
C TRP A 307 11.49 -29.35 0.73
N VAL A 308 12.70 -29.23 1.29
CA VAL A 308 13.06 -28.10 2.14
C VAL A 308 13.79 -27.04 1.32
N TRP A 309 13.11 -25.93 1.07
CA TRP A 309 13.67 -24.77 0.38
C TRP A 309 14.46 -23.85 1.31
N ARG A 310 15.65 -23.44 0.88
CA ARG A 310 16.55 -22.52 1.59
C ARG A 310 16.98 -21.40 0.66
N LEU A 311 16.92 -20.17 1.15
CA LEU A 311 17.49 -19.02 0.44
C LEU A 311 19.02 -19.11 0.52
N ARG A 312 19.68 -19.10 -0.64
CA ARG A 312 21.16 -19.19 -0.76
C ARG A 312 21.81 -17.84 -0.96
N GLY A 313 21.14 -16.94 -1.68
CA GLY A 313 21.72 -15.67 -2.07
C GLY A 313 20.78 -14.81 -2.88
N PHE A 314 21.32 -13.71 -3.35
CA PHE A 314 20.66 -12.77 -4.25
C PHE A 314 21.48 -12.65 -5.53
N TYR A 315 20.81 -12.41 -6.65
CA TYR A 315 21.45 -12.22 -7.93
C TYR A 315 20.87 -11.02 -8.67
N THR A 316 21.74 -10.11 -9.07
CA THR A 316 21.38 -8.93 -9.88
C THR A 316 21.83 -9.15 -11.32
N GLY A 317 20.90 -9.07 -12.26
CA GLY A 317 21.15 -9.27 -13.69
C GLY A 317 20.19 -10.26 -14.37
N GLU A 318 20.41 -10.49 -15.66
CA GLU A 318 19.60 -11.40 -16.45
C GLU A 318 19.91 -12.87 -16.14
N LEU A 319 18.88 -13.70 -16.04
CA LEU A 319 19.09 -15.12 -15.79
C LEU A 319 19.66 -15.81 -17.05
N PRO A 320 20.69 -16.66 -16.91
CA PRO A 320 21.32 -17.31 -18.06
C PRO A 320 20.31 -18.09 -18.91
N GLY A 321 20.30 -17.87 -20.22
CA GLY A 321 19.44 -18.59 -21.16
C GLY A 321 17.94 -18.29 -21.00
N VAL A 322 17.56 -17.06 -20.61
CA VAL A 322 16.19 -16.55 -20.73
C VAL A 322 16.22 -15.16 -21.34
N SER A 323 15.36 -14.93 -22.33
CA SER A 323 15.06 -13.59 -22.81
C SER A 323 14.08 -12.88 -21.86
N GLY A 324 14.41 -11.65 -21.45
CA GLY A 324 13.56 -10.81 -20.61
C GLY A 324 13.66 -11.13 -19.11
N VAL A 325 12.67 -10.65 -18.34
CA VAL A 325 12.69 -10.68 -16.87
C VAL A 325 11.63 -11.64 -16.32
N PRO A 326 11.88 -12.96 -16.30
CA PRO A 326 10.91 -13.93 -15.78
C PRO A 326 10.70 -13.72 -14.29
N TRP A 327 9.48 -13.98 -13.80
CA TRP A 327 9.21 -13.92 -12.36
C TRP A 327 9.80 -15.07 -11.57
N SER A 328 10.00 -16.22 -12.20
CA SER A 328 10.73 -17.34 -11.64
C SER A 328 11.34 -18.21 -12.73
N LYS A 329 12.43 -18.89 -12.39
CA LYS A 329 13.09 -19.87 -13.27
C LYS A 329 13.59 -21.05 -12.44
N ARG A 330 13.38 -22.28 -12.94
CA ARG A 330 14.11 -23.45 -12.45
C ARG A 330 15.52 -23.42 -13.00
N LEU A 331 16.49 -23.62 -12.12
CA LEU A 331 17.90 -23.62 -12.49
C LEU A 331 18.41 -25.07 -12.45
N ASP A 332 19.09 -25.47 -13.52
CA ASP A 332 19.96 -26.64 -13.45
C ASP A 332 21.25 -26.28 -12.68
N LEU A 333 22.05 -27.30 -12.38
CA LEU A 333 23.30 -27.12 -11.62
C LEU A 333 24.31 -26.21 -12.35
N LYS A 334 24.33 -26.25 -13.69
CA LYS A 334 25.25 -25.43 -14.51
C LYS A 334 24.87 -23.96 -14.43
N ALA A 335 23.58 -23.63 -14.59
CA ALA A 335 23.04 -22.30 -14.47
C ALA A 335 23.21 -21.73 -13.06
N PHE A 336 22.97 -22.54 -12.03
CA PHE A 336 23.20 -22.13 -10.64
C PHE A 336 24.68 -21.82 -10.37
N ARG A 337 25.61 -22.68 -10.81
CA ARG A 337 27.06 -22.42 -10.67
C ARG A 337 27.50 -21.18 -11.45
N GLY A 338 26.97 -20.98 -12.65
CA GLY A 338 27.22 -19.78 -13.45
C GLY A 338 26.76 -18.50 -12.76
N ILE A 339 25.55 -18.49 -12.19
CA ILE A 339 25.07 -17.39 -11.36
C ILE A 339 26.01 -17.18 -10.16
N LYS A 340 26.34 -18.24 -9.42
CA LYS A 340 27.19 -18.14 -8.23
C LYS A 340 28.58 -17.57 -8.52
N ALA A 341 29.14 -17.84 -9.69
CA ALA A 341 30.44 -17.34 -10.13
C ALA A 341 30.38 -15.91 -10.71
N SER A 342 29.19 -15.34 -10.91
CA SER A 342 29.01 -14.02 -11.52
C SER A 342 29.19 -12.89 -10.51
N LEU A 343 29.59 -11.72 -11.01
CA LEU A 343 29.74 -10.49 -10.20
C LEU A 343 28.42 -10.02 -9.57
N GLY A 344 27.27 -10.38 -10.15
CA GLY A 344 25.95 -9.99 -9.65
C GLY A 344 25.45 -10.84 -8.49
N TYR A 345 26.16 -11.90 -8.08
CA TYR A 345 25.73 -12.80 -7.02
C TYR A 345 26.27 -12.39 -5.65
N SER A 346 25.40 -12.42 -4.64
CA SER A 346 25.75 -12.24 -3.23
C SER A 346 25.22 -13.41 -2.40
N GLU A 347 26.11 -14.06 -1.65
CA GLU A 347 25.74 -15.18 -0.78
C GLU A 347 25.19 -14.68 0.57
N ILE A 348 24.20 -15.38 1.13
CA ILE A 348 23.79 -15.11 2.50
C ILE A 348 24.87 -15.66 3.43
N ILE A 349 25.62 -14.75 4.03
CA ILE A 349 26.51 -15.09 5.14
C ILE A 349 25.62 -15.49 6.31
N LYS A 350 25.63 -16.78 6.68
CA LYS A 350 25.03 -17.23 7.93
C LYS A 350 25.77 -16.53 9.07
N LYS A 351 25.09 -15.64 9.78
CA LYS A 351 25.56 -15.12 11.07
C LYS A 351 25.24 -16.12 12.18
#